data_AF-I8YWT1-F1
#
_entry.id   AF-I8YWT1-F1
#
_cell.length_a   1.000
_cell.length_b   1.000
_cell.length_c   1.000
_cell.angle_alpha   90.00
_cell.angle_beta   90.00
_cell.angle_gamma   90.00
#
_symmetry.space_group_name_H-M   'P 1'
#
loop_
_entity.id
_entity.type
_entity.pdbx_description
1 polymer ?
#
loop_
_entity_poly.entity_id
_entity_poly.type
_entity_poly.pdbx_seq_one_letter_code
_entity_poly.pdbx_strand_id
1 'polypeptide(L)'
;MKHFWLIVIMLCINLSCSNDLLFVTGTTNYIFRDLAYDVNRYVKLYYCDYLKYPTVDELYTYCWRITNSANDFRFQSFTEFEKVEKMKTNGTGVEDLLRFMLKNKTDLAFRQSRGELYVLWKGKKAFRVNYDYCLLKDNYRDQWHFYCFFDSVGVAIPMDANAEDSFINLRKNICQKYYFDQELKRASENILLRYNRDTGYKVFCSTKVDIDKNDYLKELGCSLDTFLLNRNIQMIQFITTVPY
;
A
#
# COMPACT_ATOMS: atom_id res chain seq x y z
N MET A 1 23.56 -30.16 -53.22
CA MET A 1 24.65 -29.42 -52.56
C MET A 1 24.16 -29.03 -51.18
N LYS A 2 24.55 -29.80 -50.16
CA LYS A 2 25.39 -29.40 -49.00
C LYS A 2 24.71 -28.31 -48.15
N HIS A 3 23.99 -28.67 -47.09
CA HIS A 3 24.50 -28.88 -45.72
C HIS A 3 25.35 -27.72 -45.19
N PHE A 4 24.89 -27.06 -44.13
CA PHE A 4 25.72 -26.80 -42.95
C PHE A 4 24.84 -26.64 -41.70
N TRP A 5 25.16 -27.48 -40.72
CA TRP A 5 24.63 -27.55 -39.37
C TRP A 5 25.33 -26.54 -38.45
N LEU A 6 24.69 -26.14 -37.35
CA LEU A 6 25.40 -25.93 -36.09
C LEU A 6 24.48 -26.15 -34.87
N ILE A 7 24.75 -27.26 -34.20
CA ILE A 7 24.40 -27.60 -32.83
C ILE A 7 25.29 -26.79 -31.88
N VAL A 8 24.72 -26.23 -30.80
CA VAL A 8 25.45 -25.93 -29.54
C VAL A 8 24.46 -26.22 -28.40
N ILE A 9 24.46 -27.46 -27.88
CA ILE A 9 25.07 -27.93 -26.62
C ILE A 9 24.46 -27.30 -25.34
N MET A 10 23.84 -28.17 -24.55
CA MET A 10 23.45 -28.01 -23.16
C MET A 10 24.54 -27.38 -22.28
N LEU A 11 24.13 -26.50 -21.36
CA LEU A 11 24.79 -26.41 -20.06
C LEU A 11 23.81 -26.80 -18.96
N CYS A 12 23.97 -28.03 -18.48
CA CYS A 12 23.49 -28.46 -17.17
C CYS A 12 24.23 -27.67 -16.09
N ILE A 13 23.50 -26.90 -15.28
CA ILE A 13 23.90 -26.63 -13.91
C ILE A 13 22.86 -27.30 -13.01
N ASN A 14 23.12 -28.57 -12.73
CA ASN A 14 22.66 -29.18 -11.49
C ASN A 14 23.44 -28.50 -10.35
N LEU A 15 22.77 -27.65 -9.59
CA LEU A 15 23.08 -27.50 -8.17
C LEU A 15 21.85 -27.90 -7.38
N SER A 16 22.00 -29.09 -6.81
CA SER A 16 21.16 -29.72 -5.81
C SER A 16 20.77 -28.74 -4.69
N CYS A 17 19.47 -28.51 -4.55
CA CYS A 17 18.84 -28.40 -3.25
C CYS A 17 17.56 -29.22 -3.34
N SER A 18 17.58 -30.39 -2.70
CA SER A 18 16.40 -31.18 -2.37
C SER A 18 15.41 -30.30 -1.60
N ASN A 19 14.40 -29.79 -2.29
CA ASN A 19 13.15 -29.38 -1.69
C ASN A 19 12.10 -30.38 -2.14
N ASP A 20 11.55 -31.13 -1.20
CA ASP A 20 10.38 -31.98 -1.42
C ASP A 20 9.24 -31.12 -1.99
N LEU A 21 9.11 -31.13 -3.31
CA LEU A 21 7.98 -30.56 -4.03
C LEU A 21 6.78 -31.49 -3.84
N LEU A 22 5.94 -31.16 -2.86
CA LEU A 22 4.56 -31.64 -2.85
C LEU A 22 3.79 -30.90 -3.95
N PHE A 23 3.72 -31.51 -5.12
CA PHE A 23 2.82 -31.13 -6.20
C PHE A 23 1.39 -31.50 -5.84
N VAL A 24 0.48 -30.52 -5.89
CA VAL A 24 -0.97 -30.76 -6.02
C VAL A 24 -1.44 -29.96 -7.23
N THR A 25 -2.08 -30.66 -8.16
CA THR A 25 -2.49 -30.19 -9.48
C THR A 25 -3.70 -29.26 -9.45
N GLY A 26 -3.66 -28.21 -10.27
CA GLY A 26 -4.80 -27.36 -10.63
C GLY A 26 -4.60 -25.89 -10.27
N THR A 27 -4.45 -25.03 -11.29
CA THR A 27 -4.01 -23.61 -11.28
C THR A 27 -2.51 -23.46 -11.08
N THR A 28 -1.88 -22.56 -11.85
CA THR A 28 -0.45 -22.20 -11.76
C THR A 28 0.00 -22.18 -10.30
N ASN A 29 0.95 -23.05 -9.94
CA ASN A 29 1.32 -23.32 -8.56
C ASN A 29 1.67 -22.01 -7.84
N TYR A 30 0.74 -21.48 -7.04
CA TYR A 30 1.00 -20.39 -6.11
C TYR A 30 2.00 -20.91 -5.08
N ILE A 31 3.28 -20.66 -5.33
CA ILE A 31 4.35 -21.21 -4.52
C ILE A 31 4.68 -20.25 -3.38
N PHE A 32 5.48 -20.74 -2.43
CA PHE A 32 5.92 -19.95 -1.29
C PHE A 32 6.56 -18.60 -1.68
N ARG A 33 7.23 -18.54 -2.83
CA ARG A 33 7.80 -17.30 -3.36
C ARG A 33 6.73 -16.28 -3.72
N ASP A 34 5.63 -16.70 -4.33
CA ASP A 34 4.51 -15.84 -4.72
C ASP A 34 3.82 -15.31 -3.46
N LEU A 35 3.61 -16.18 -2.46
CA LEU A 35 3.12 -15.78 -1.15
C LEU A 35 3.99 -14.69 -0.51
N ALA A 36 5.31 -14.88 -0.48
CA ALA A 36 6.21 -13.90 0.12
C ALA A 36 6.15 -12.57 -0.63
N TYR A 37 6.10 -12.60 -1.96
CA TYR A 37 5.99 -11.41 -2.80
C TYR A 37 4.67 -10.65 -2.58
N ASP A 38 3.54 -11.34 -2.67
CA ASP A 38 2.22 -10.71 -2.54
C ASP A 38 1.98 -10.21 -1.12
N VAL A 39 2.32 -11.01 -0.10
CA VAL A 39 2.19 -10.56 1.29
C VAL A 39 3.06 -9.34 1.52
N ASN A 40 4.31 -9.30 1.05
CA ASN A 40 5.15 -8.12 1.17
C ASN A 40 4.48 -6.90 0.50
N ARG A 41 4.03 -7.05 -0.75
CA ARG A 41 3.37 -5.99 -1.51
C ARG A 41 2.13 -5.44 -0.81
N TYR A 42 1.17 -6.29 -0.46
CA TYR A 42 -0.11 -5.83 0.09
C TYR A 42 -0.01 -5.43 1.56
N VAL A 43 0.90 -6.03 2.35
CA VAL A 43 1.24 -5.51 3.68
C VAL A 43 1.85 -4.12 3.56
N LYS A 44 2.71 -3.85 2.57
CA LYS A 44 3.27 -2.49 2.38
C LYS A 44 2.19 -1.47 2.10
N LEU A 45 1.26 -1.78 1.18
CA LEU A 45 0.15 -0.89 0.85
C LEU A 45 -0.73 -0.61 2.08
N TYR A 46 -1.15 -1.67 2.79
CA TYR A 46 -1.89 -1.53 4.05
C TYR A 46 -1.10 -0.70 5.07
N TYR A 47 0.19 -0.96 5.21
CA TYR A 47 1.05 -0.28 6.16
C TYR A 47 1.19 1.21 5.84
N CYS A 48 1.29 1.58 4.56
CA CYS A 48 1.30 2.99 4.16
C CYS A 48 -0.04 3.68 4.42
N ASP A 49 -1.17 3.02 4.18
CA ASP A 49 -2.50 3.58 4.47
C ASP A 49 -2.75 3.74 5.98
N TYR A 50 -2.55 2.67 6.75
CA TYR A 50 -2.98 2.62 8.15
C TYR A 50 -1.86 2.94 9.16
N LEU A 51 -0.61 3.07 8.70
CA LEU A 51 0.58 3.34 9.53
C LEU A 51 0.77 2.32 10.66
N LYS A 52 0.35 1.08 10.40
CA LYS A 52 0.48 -0.08 11.29
C LYS A 52 0.52 -1.36 10.45
N TYR A 53 1.08 -2.44 11.01
CA TYR A 53 0.97 -3.75 10.37
C TYR A 53 -0.44 -4.34 10.55
N PRO A 54 -0.95 -5.06 9.54
CA PRO A 54 -2.25 -5.72 9.62
C PRO A 54 -2.16 -7.03 10.41
N THR A 55 -3.31 -7.48 10.92
CA THR A 55 -3.61 -8.90 11.17
C THR A 55 -3.91 -9.63 9.86
N VAL A 56 -4.01 -10.97 9.90
CA VAL A 56 -4.38 -11.75 8.71
C VAL A 56 -5.78 -11.37 8.21
N ASP A 57 -6.75 -11.21 9.12
CA ASP A 57 -8.11 -10.82 8.76
C ASP A 57 -8.17 -9.38 8.22
N GLU A 58 -7.43 -8.43 8.80
CA GLU A 58 -7.35 -7.05 8.27
C GLU A 58 -6.75 -7.01 6.87
N LEU A 59 -5.67 -7.77 6.62
CA LEU A 59 -5.07 -7.85 5.28
C LEU A 59 -6.05 -8.50 4.30
N TYR A 60 -6.75 -9.56 4.71
CA TYR A 60 -7.75 -10.22 3.86
C TYR A 60 -8.88 -9.24 3.48
N THR A 61 -9.44 -8.53 4.46
CA THR A 61 -10.50 -7.54 4.22
C THR A 61 -10.00 -6.40 3.32
N TYR A 62 -8.77 -5.93 3.53
CA TYR A 62 -8.16 -4.90 2.68
C TYR A 62 -8.00 -5.37 1.23
N CYS A 63 -7.39 -6.54 1.02
CA CYS A 63 -7.23 -7.17 -0.29
C CYS A 63 -8.58 -7.43 -0.97
N TRP A 64 -9.56 -7.93 -0.23
CA TRP A 64 -10.90 -8.18 -0.76
C TRP A 64 -11.55 -6.89 -1.23
N ARG A 65 -11.39 -5.81 -0.47
CA ARG A 65 -11.94 -4.51 -0.83
C ARG A 65 -11.33 -3.96 -2.12
N ILE A 66 -10.03 -4.16 -2.36
CA ILE A 66 -9.39 -3.81 -3.64
C ILE A 66 -10.06 -4.57 -4.79
N THR A 67 -10.20 -5.89 -4.67
CA THR A 67 -10.83 -6.73 -5.69
C THR A 67 -12.29 -6.34 -5.92
N ASN A 68 -13.08 -6.14 -4.87
CA ASN A 68 -14.50 -5.83 -4.99
C ASN A 68 -14.74 -4.39 -5.47
N SER A 69 -13.88 -3.44 -5.08
CA SER A 69 -13.90 -2.06 -5.59
C SER A 69 -13.70 -2.00 -7.10
N ALA A 70 -12.79 -2.83 -7.65
CA ALA A 70 -12.61 -2.92 -9.10
C ALA A 70 -13.85 -3.51 -9.82
N ASN A 71 -14.79 -4.07 -9.07
CA ASN A 71 -16.03 -4.68 -9.54
C ASN A 71 -17.27 -3.95 -8.97
N ASP A 72 -17.15 -2.65 -8.68
CA ASP A 72 -18.24 -1.78 -8.23
C ASP A 72 -18.98 -2.28 -6.97
N PHE A 73 -18.26 -2.99 -6.10
CA PHE A 73 -18.79 -3.58 -4.87
C PHE A 73 -19.98 -4.54 -5.08
N ARG A 74 -20.15 -5.09 -6.28
CA ARG A 74 -21.33 -5.90 -6.62
C ARG A 74 -21.40 -7.27 -5.94
N PHE A 75 -20.29 -7.75 -5.37
CA PHE A 75 -20.21 -9.06 -4.75
C PHE A 75 -20.27 -8.97 -3.23
N GLN A 76 -21.00 -9.90 -2.59
CA GLN A 76 -21.08 -9.96 -1.14
C GLN A 76 -19.84 -10.61 -0.52
N SER A 77 -19.18 -11.52 -1.24
CA SER A 77 -18.01 -12.25 -0.75
C SER A 77 -17.05 -12.66 -1.86
N PHE A 78 -15.80 -12.95 -1.49
CA PHE A 78 -14.80 -13.47 -2.43
C PHE A 78 -15.23 -14.82 -3.03
N THR A 79 -15.89 -15.69 -2.26
CA THR A 79 -16.39 -16.98 -2.75
C THR A 79 -17.49 -16.82 -3.81
N GLU A 80 -18.30 -15.76 -3.72
CA GLU A 80 -19.27 -15.43 -4.77
C GLU A 80 -18.56 -14.93 -6.02
N PHE A 81 -17.59 -14.03 -5.87
CA PHE A 81 -16.74 -13.55 -6.96
C PHE A 81 -16.07 -14.70 -7.72
N GLU A 82 -15.54 -15.71 -7.01
CA GLU A 82 -14.86 -16.86 -7.64
C GLU A 82 -15.78 -17.77 -8.47
N LYS A 83 -17.10 -17.72 -8.26
CA LYS A 83 -18.07 -18.52 -9.04
C LYS A 83 -18.39 -17.88 -10.39
N VAL A 84 -18.07 -16.61 -10.57
CA VAL A 84 -18.36 -15.88 -11.81
C VAL A 84 -17.28 -16.14 -12.85
N GLU A 85 -17.69 -16.23 -14.12
CA GLU A 85 -16.75 -16.37 -15.23
C GLU A 85 -15.73 -15.21 -15.24
N LYS A 86 -14.43 -15.53 -15.39
CA LYS A 86 -13.35 -14.53 -15.36
C LYS A 86 -13.55 -13.36 -16.33
N MET A 87 -14.12 -13.60 -17.51
CA MET A 87 -14.39 -12.55 -18.51
C MET A 87 -15.45 -11.53 -18.05
N LYS A 88 -16.22 -11.86 -17.01
CA LYS A 88 -17.24 -10.98 -16.44
C LYS A 88 -16.73 -10.21 -15.22
N THR A 89 -15.47 -10.41 -14.81
CA THR A 89 -14.85 -9.79 -13.62
C THR A 89 -13.62 -8.97 -13.99
N ASN A 90 -13.40 -7.87 -13.28
CA ASN A 90 -12.16 -7.12 -13.37
C ASN A 90 -11.14 -7.72 -12.40
N GLY A 91 -10.05 -8.23 -12.94
CA GLY A 91 -8.94 -8.79 -12.15
C GLY A 91 -8.01 -7.69 -11.63
N THR A 92 -7.55 -7.86 -10.40
CA THR A 92 -6.69 -6.91 -9.66
C THR A 92 -5.28 -7.45 -9.42
N GLY A 93 -5.06 -8.75 -9.62
CA GLY A 93 -3.80 -9.42 -9.29
C GLY A 93 -3.66 -9.74 -7.79
N VAL A 94 -4.75 -9.62 -7.02
CA VAL A 94 -4.82 -9.95 -5.59
C VAL A 94 -5.46 -11.33 -5.38
N GLU A 95 -6.15 -11.85 -6.40
CA GLU A 95 -7.07 -12.99 -6.29
C GLU A 95 -6.38 -14.27 -5.81
N ASP A 96 -5.12 -14.50 -6.21
CA ASP A 96 -4.37 -15.68 -5.79
C ASP A 96 -3.98 -15.62 -4.31
N LEU A 97 -3.59 -14.43 -3.81
CA LEU A 97 -3.37 -14.22 -2.37
C LEU A 97 -4.67 -14.41 -1.58
N LEU A 98 -5.79 -13.85 -2.05
CA LEU A 98 -7.09 -14.01 -1.39
C LEU A 98 -7.52 -15.47 -1.29
N ARG A 99 -7.35 -16.23 -2.37
CA ARG A 99 -7.61 -17.68 -2.40
C ARG A 99 -6.69 -18.42 -1.42
N PHE A 100 -5.40 -18.07 -1.38
CA PHE A 100 -4.45 -18.66 -0.46
C PHE A 100 -4.84 -18.38 1.01
N MET A 101 -5.14 -17.13 1.36
CA MET A 101 -5.51 -16.74 2.71
C MET A 101 -6.81 -17.41 3.16
N LEU A 102 -7.81 -17.48 2.27
CA LEU A 102 -9.09 -18.14 2.55
C LEU A 102 -8.91 -19.64 2.80
N LYS A 103 -8.17 -20.33 1.93
CA LYS A 103 -7.92 -21.78 2.06
C LYS A 103 -7.13 -22.13 3.31
N ASN A 104 -6.28 -21.22 3.78
CA ASN A 104 -5.30 -21.50 4.80
C ASN A 104 -5.42 -20.61 6.05
N LYS A 105 -6.65 -20.18 6.37
CA LYS A 105 -6.94 -19.25 7.47
C LYS A 105 -6.38 -19.71 8.83
N THR A 106 -6.30 -21.01 9.08
CA THR A 106 -5.76 -21.57 10.34
C THR A 106 -4.24 -21.74 10.35
N ASP A 107 -3.62 -21.79 9.17
CA ASP A 107 -2.21 -22.11 9.00
C ASP A 107 -1.33 -20.87 8.78
N LEU A 108 -1.93 -19.76 8.36
CA LEU A 108 -1.27 -18.46 8.17
C LEU A 108 -1.49 -17.58 9.41
N ALA A 109 -0.40 -17.07 10.00
CA ALA A 109 -0.49 -16.17 11.14
C ALA A 109 0.52 -15.03 11.03
N PHE A 110 0.13 -13.84 11.49
CA PHE A 110 0.98 -12.66 11.58
C PHE A 110 1.28 -12.36 13.05
N ARG A 111 2.57 -12.16 13.37
CA ARG A 111 3.01 -11.81 14.73
C ARG A 111 3.90 -10.59 14.69
N GLN A 112 3.51 -9.56 15.44
CA GLN A 112 4.31 -8.34 15.56
C GLN A 112 5.29 -8.48 16.73
N SER A 113 6.54 -8.11 16.52
CA SER A 113 7.56 -8.11 17.57
C SER A 113 8.65 -7.10 17.21
N ARG A 114 8.97 -6.19 18.15
CA ARG A 114 10.04 -5.18 18.00
C ARG A 114 9.92 -4.34 16.72
N GLY A 115 8.70 -3.92 16.36
CA GLY A 115 8.46 -3.10 15.17
C GLY A 115 8.53 -3.85 13.83
N GLU A 116 8.66 -5.18 13.86
CA GLU A 116 8.65 -6.03 12.67
C GLU A 116 7.42 -6.93 12.64
N LEU A 117 7.01 -7.33 11.44
CA LEU A 117 5.97 -8.32 11.21
C LEU A 117 6.59 -9.66 10.81
N TYR A 118 6.35 -10.69 11.62
CA TYR A 118 6.71 -12.07 11.33
C TYR A 118 5.52 -12.79 10.71
N VAL A 119 5.72 -13.35 9.52
CA VAL A 119 4.75 -14.21 8.86
C VAL A 119 5.06 -15.66 9.21
N LEU A 120 4.06 -16.35 9.74
CA LEU A 120 4.15 -17.76 10.12
C LEU A 120 3.26 -18.59 9.18
N TRP A 121 3.80 -19.72 8.75
CA TRP A 121 3.13 -20.69 7.91
C TRP A 121 3.20 -22.07 8.58
N LYS A 122 2.04 -22.68 8.86
CA LYS A 122 1.93 -23.97 9.59
C LYS A 122 2.71 -23.97 10.90
N GLY A 123 2.59 -22.87 11.66
CA GLY A 123 3.27 -22.68 12.94
C GLY A 123 4.78 -22.37 12.86
N LYS A 124 5.39 -22.39 11.68
CA LYS A 124 6.83 -22.08 11.48
C LYS A 124 7.00 -20.66 10.96
N LYS A 125 8.07 -19.97 11.37
CA LYS A 125 8.43 -18.67 10.78
C LYS A 125 8.76 -18.86 9.30
N ALA A 126 8.00 -18.21 8.44
CA ALA A 126 8.13 -18.25 6.99
C ALA A 126 9.09 -17.16 6.51
N PHE A 127 8.75 -15.90 6.77
CA PHE A 127 9.55 -14.74 6.43
C PHE A 127 9.18 -13.56 7.34
N ARG A 128 9.95 -12.47 7.25
CA ARG A 128 9.70 -11.23 7.99
C ARG A 128 9.48 -10.06 7.03
N VAL A 129 8.67 -9.11 7.48
CA VAL A 129 8.45 -7.82 6.83
C VAL A 129 8.86 -6.74 7.82
N ASN A 130 9.67 -5.79 7.35
CA ASN A 130 10.18 -4.69 8.15
C ASN A 130 10.10 -3.41 7.32
N TYR A 131 9.12 -2.59 7.68
CA TYR A 131 8.88 -1.25 7.17
C TYR A 131 8.92 -0.25 8.31
N ASP A 132 9.37 0.95 7.97
CA ASP A 132 9.34 2.12 8.82
C ASP A 132 8.82 3.28 7.97
N TYR A 133 7.60 3.75 8.26
CA TYR A 133 7.01 4.83 7.46
C TYR A 133 7.77 6.16 7.61
N CYS A 134 8.53 6.36 8.69
CA CYS A 134 9.35 7.55 8.87
C CYS A 134 10.62 7.52 8.01
N LEU A 135 11.06 6.35 7.58
CA LEU A 135 12.10 6.22 6.53
C LEU A 135 11.48 6.20 5.13
N LEU A 136 10.35 5.50 4.95
CA LEU A 136 9.70 5.37 3.64
C LEU A 136 9.17 6.71 3.11
N LYS A 137 8.73 7.63 3.99
CA LYS A 137 8.27 8.96 3.56
C LYS A 137 9.35 9.76 2.81
N ASP A 138 10.62 9.46 3.04
CA ASP A 138 11.74 10.16 2.39
C ASP A 138 12.21 9.45 1.12
N ASN A 139 11.71 8.23 0.85
CA ASN A 139 11.94 7.53 -0.41
C ASN A 139 10.93 7.99 -1.47
N TYR A 140 11.41 8.75 -2.46
CA TYR A 140 10.58 9.28 -3.56
C TYR A 140 9.73 8.24 -4.29
N ARG A 141 10.19 6.98 -4.36
CA ARG A 141 9.43 5.89 -5.03
C ARG A 141 8.22 5.44 -4.23
N ASP A 142 8.26 5.64 -2.91
CA ASP A 142 7.26 5.15 -1.98
C ASP A 142 6.30 6.23 -1.49
N GLN A 143 6.65 7.51 -1.70
CA GLN A 143 5.85 8.64 -1.22
C GLN A 143 4.39 8.56 -1.65
N TRP A 144 4.13 8.18 -2.91
CA TRP A 144 2.78 8.08 -3.47
C TRP A 144 1.89 7.09 -2.71
N HIS A 145 2.46 6.04 -2.09
CA HIS A 145 1.70 5.08 -1.30
C HIS A 145 1.10 5.68 -0.02
N PHE A 146 1.53 6.87 0.41
CA PHE A 146 0.99 7.52 1.60
C PHE A 146 -0.20 8.45 1.30
N TYR A 147 -0.53 8.66 0.03
CA TYR A 147 -1.63 9.54 -0.40
C TYR A 147 -2.93 8.74 -0.42
N CYS A 148 -3.77 8.94 0.60
CA CYS A 148 -5.01 8.20 0.75
C CYS A 148 -6.10 9.04 1.42
N PHE A 149 -7.35 8.82 1.05
CA PHE A 149 -8.50 9.33 1.79
C PHE A 149 -8.95 8.35 2.86
N PHE A 150 -9.75 8.81 3.82
CA PHE A 150 -10.47 7.93 4.73
C PHE A 150 -11.89 8.46 4.92
N ASP A 151 -12.84 7.52 4.98
CA ASP A 151 -14.20 7.85 5.41
C ASP A 151 -14.27 8.16 6.92
N SER A 152 -15.48 8.45 7.40
CA SER A 152 -15.73 8.81 8.79
C SER A 152 -15.41 7.70 9.79
N VAL A 153 -15.35 6.44 9.36
CA VAL A 153 -15.02 5.28 10.21
C VAL A 153 -13.54 4.89 10.11
N GLY A 154 -12.74 5.64 9.34
CA GLY A 154 -11.30 5.43 9.21
C GLY A 154 -10.90 4.35 8.20
N VAL A 155 -11.78 4.04 7.25
CA VAL A 155 -11.55 3.05 6.21
C VAL A 155 -10.93 3.74 4.98
N ALA A 156 -9.76 3.27 4.56
CA ALA A 156 -8.91 3.90 3.53
C ALA A 156 -9.59 3.93 2.15
N ILE A 157 -9.63 5.05 1.45
CA ILE A 157 -10.19 5.18 0.10
C ILE A 157 -9.06 5.63 -0.82
N PRO A 158 -8.66 4.83 -1.83
CA PRO A 158 -7.64 5.25 -2.78
C PRO A 158 -8.04 6.55 -3.46
N MET A 159 -7.09 7.46 -3.65
CA MET A 159 -7.32 8.64 -4.48
C MET A 159 -7.38 8.21 -5.94
N ASP A 160 -8.42 8.63 -6.65
CA ASP A 160 -8.42 8.58 -8.10
C ASP A 160 -7.53 9.69 -8.68
N ALA A 161 -7.19 9.57 -9.97
CA ALA A 161 -6.31 10.52 -10.65
C ALA A 161 -6.83 11.96 -10.62
N ASN A 162 -8.16 12.17 -10.69
CA ASN A 162 -8.73 13.51 -10.67
C ASN A 162 -8.60 14.16 -9.29
N ALA A 163 -8.82 13.39 -8.23
CA ALA A 163 -8.65 13.83 -6.85
C ALA A 163 -7.18 14.11 -6.55
N GLU A 164 -6.28 13.26 -7.02
CA GLU A 164 -4.83 13.44 -6.90
C GLU A 164 -4.37 14.73 -7.57
N ASP A 165 -4.73 14.95 -8.84
CA ASP A 165 -4.38 16.17 -9.59
C ASP A 165 -4.94 17.43 -8.91
N SER A 166 -6.19 17.36 -8.46
CA SER A 166 -6.83 18.46 -7.74
C SER A 166 -6.09 18.78 -6.44
N PHE A 167 -5.65 17.75 -5.70
CA PHE A 167 -4.92 17.91 -4.45
C PHE A 167 -3.52 18.48 -4.67
N ILE A 168 -2.80 17.98 -5.68
CA ILE A 168 -1.48 18.47 -6.07
C ILE A 168 -1.55 19.97 -6.42
N ASN A 169 -2.56 20.36 -7.22
CA ASN A 169 -2.75 21.76 -7.60
C ASN A 169 -3.09 22.65 -6.40
N LEU A 170 -3.98 22.20 -5.51
CA LEU A 170 -4.31 22.90 -4.26
C LEU A 170 -3.05 23.15 -3.43
N ARG A 171 -2.24 22.10 -3.20
CA ARG A 171 -0.98 22.22 -2.47
C ARG A 171 0.01 23.14 -3.14
N LYS A 172 0.16 23.06 -4.46
CA LYS A 172 1.09 23.89 -5.23
C LYS A 172 0.74 25.37 -5.12
N ASN A 173 -0.54 25.70 -5.24
CA ASN A 173 -1.02 27.09 -5.15
C ASN A 173 -0.76 27.72 -3.78
N ILE A 174 -0.96 26.94 -2.70
CA ILE A 174 -0.67 27.40 -1.34
C ILE A 174 0.84 27.47 -1.12
N CYS A 175 1.58 26.42 -1.49
CA CYS A 175 3.03 26.35 -1.38
C CYS A 175 3.72 27.55 -2.04
N GLN A 176 3.29 27.95 -3.24
CA GLN A 176 3.84 29.12 -3.92
C GLN A 176 3.77 30.41 -3.11
N LYS A 177 2.78 30.60 -2.23
CA LYS A 177 2.66 31.80 -1.38
C LYS A 177 3.72 31.87 -0.28
N TYR A 178 4.21 30.71 0.17
CA TYR A 178 5.10 30.58 1.32
C TYR A 178 6.54 30.19 0.92
N TYR A 179 6.73 29.65 -0.28
CA TYR A 179 8.02 29.21 -0.82
C TYR A 179 8.48 30.14 -1.95
N PHE A 180 8.92 31.35 -1.61
CA PHE A 180 9.43 32.33 -2.57
C PHE A 180 10.96 32.43 -2.64
N ASP A 181 11.71 31.85 -1.68
CA ASP A 181 13.18 31.97 -1.60
C ASP A 181 13.90 30.60 -1.62
N GLN A 182 15.08 30.55 -2.25
CA GLN A 182 15.96 29.37 -2.24
C GLN A 182 16.48 29.04 -0.83
N GLU A 183 16.55 30.02 0.08
CA GLU A 183 16.95 29.79 1.47
C GLU A 183 15.91 28.99 2.27
N LEU A 184 14.62 29.25 2.07
CA LEU A 184 13.51 28.51 2.72
C LEU A 184 13.40 27.06 2.24
N LYS A 185 13.86 26.74 1.02
CA LYS A 185 14.00 25.34 0.59
C LYS A 185 15.01 24.55 1.42
N ARG A 186 16.09 25.20 1.86
CA ARG A 186 17.12 24.56 2.72
C ARG A 186 16.59 24.34 4.14
N ALA A 187 15.62 25.15 4.56
CA ALA A 187 14.93 25.06 5.83
C ALA A 187 13.59 24.31 5.75
N SER A 188 13.56 23.13 5.12
CA SER A 188 12.32 22.35 4.98
C SER A 188 12.46 20.87 5.30
N GLU A 189 11.35 20.25 5.71
CA GLU A 189 11.26 18.83 6.06
C GLU A 189 10.06 18.17 5.36
N ASN A 190 10.21 16.93 4.90
CA ASN A 190 9.08 16.12 4.45
C ASN A 190 8.37 15.51 5.67
N ILE A 191 7.10 15.85 5.83
CA ILE A 191 6.28 15.41 6.95
C ILE A 191 5.14 14.54 6.43
N LEU A 192 4.94 13.39 7.06
CA LEU A 192 3.76 12.54 6.89
C LEU A 192 2.65 13.03 7.82
N LEU A 193 1.56 13.50 7.22
CA LEU A 193 0.42 14.09 7.91
C LEU A 193 -0.85 13.31 7.63
N ARG A 194 -1.74 13.28 8.63
CA ARG A 194 -3.16 12.99 8.42
C ARG A 194 -3.97 14.18 8.90
N TYR A 195 -4.75 14.76 8.00
CA TYR A 195 -5.69 15.83 8.32
C TYR A 195 -7.09 15.23 8.45
N ASN A 196 -7.76 15.51 9.56
CA ASN A 196 -9.15 15.17 9.80
C ASN A 196 -9.93 16.48 10.00
N ARG A 197 -11.04 16.64 9.29
CA ARG A 197 -11.84 17.87 9.30
C ARG A 197 -12.31 18.30 10.70
N ASP A 198 -12.48 17.35 11.62
CA ASP A 198 -12.97 17.63 12.98
C ASP A 198 -11.85 17.88 14.00
N THR A 199 -10.66 17.33 13.75
CA THR A 199 -9.56 17.28 14.74
C THR A 199 -8.25 17.89 14.25
N GLY A 200 -8.20 18.36 13.00
CA GLY A 200 -7.03 18.97 12.41
C GLY A 200 -5.93 17.97 12.05
N TYR A 201 -4.68 18.44 12.11
CA TYR A 201 -3.51 17.65 11.73
C TYR A 201 -3.08 16.68 12.83
N LYS A 202 -2.66 15.49 12.40
CA LYS A 202 -1.90 14.53 13.18
C LYS A 202 -0.59 14.21 12.45
N VAL A 203 0.51 14.25 13.20
CA VAL A 203 1.84 13.84 12.75
C VAL A 203 2.16 12.45 13.28
N PHE A 204 2.88 11.66 12.48
CA PHE A 204 3.25 10.28 12.85
C PHE A 204 4.76 10.09 13.03
N CYS A 205 5.57 11.02 12.55
CA CYS A 205 7.03 11.02 12.69
C CYS A 205 7.49 12.19 13.55
N SER A 206 8.64 12.04 14.20
CA SER A 206 9.30 13.19 14.82
C SER A 206 9.58 14.25 13.76
N THR A 207 9.27 15.51 14.06
CA THR A 207 9.51 16.65 13.18
C THR A 207 9.95 17.86 13.99
N LYS A 208 10.68 18.77 13.34
CA LYS A 208 11.07 20.06 13.93
C LYS A 208 10.01 21.15 13.74
N VAL A 209 9.03 20.90 12.87
CA VAL A 209 7.98 21.87 12.55
C VAL A 209 6.97 21.94 13.69
N ASP A 210 6.72 23.16 14.18
CA ASP A 210 5.60 23.45 15.05
C ASP A 210 4.32 23.50 14.20
N ILE A 211 3.59 22.40 14.17
CA ILE A 211 2.41 22.20 13.31
C ILE A 211 1.34 23.26 13.53
N ASP A 212 1.12 23.64 14.80
CA ASP A 212 0.04 24.55 15.18
C ASP A 212 0.37 26.01 14.87
N LYS A 213 1.66 26.34 14.74
CA LYS A 213 2.13 27.69 14.42
C LYS A 213 2.58 27.88 12.98
N ASN A 214 2.56 26.83 12.16
CA ASN A 214 3.03 26.92 10.79
C ASN A 214 1.95 27.52 9.87
N ASP A 215 2.19 28.74 9.35
CA ASP A 215 1.23 29.45 8.51
C ASP A 215 0.85 28.69 7.23
N TYR A 216 1.81 27.99 6.61
CA TYR A 216 1.55 27.15 5.44
C TYR A 216 0.57 26.02 5.77
N LEU A 217 0.78 25.31 6.87
CA LEU A 217 -0.12 24.23 7.30
C LEU A 217 -1.50 24.77 7.70
N LYS A 218 -1.57 25.94 8.34
CA LYS A 218 -2.83 26.60 8.68
C LYS A 218 -3.66 26.91 7.44
N GLU A 219 -3.09 27.55 6.42
CA GLU A 219 -3.80 27.84 5.16
C GLU A 219 -4.17 26.55 4.39
N LEU A 220 -3.26 25.56 4.39
CA LEU A 220 -3.54 24.25 3.82
C LEU A 220 -4.71 23.56 4.52
N GLY A 221 -4.82 23.67 5.84
CA GLY A 221 -5.90 23.07 6.63
C GLY A 221 -7.27 23.63 6.24
N CYS A 222 -7.39 24.97 6.19
CA CYS A 222 -8.62 25.63 5.73
C CYS A 222 -9.02 25.23 4.30
N SER A 223 -8.03 25.06 3.42
CA SER A 223 -8.28 24.62 2.05
C SER A 223 -8.69 23.15 1.97
N LEU A 224 -8.11 22.31 2.84
CA LEU A 224 -8.46 20.90 2.98
C LEU A 224 -9.90 20.70 3.47
N ASP A 225 -10.40 21.54 4.37
CA ASP A 225 -11.80 21.45 4.81
C ASP A 225 -12.78 21.52 3.65
N THR A 226 -12.59 22.50 2.76
CA THR A 226 -13.43 22.66 1.56
C THR A 226 -13.18 21.53 0.57
N PHE A 227 -11.91 21.15 0.35
CA PHE A 227 -11.53 20.10 -0.57
C PHE A 227 -12.16 18.74 -0.23
N LEU A 228 -12.18 18.40 1.06
CA LEU A 228 -12.73 17.15 1.57
C LEU A 228 -14.26 17.19 1.70
N LEU A 229 -14.84 18.33 2.14
CA LEU A 229 -16.28 18.52 2.20
C LEU A 229 -16.93 18.32 0.83
N ASN A 230 -16.36 18.91 -0.23
CA ASN A 230 -16.87 18.79 -1.60
C ASN A 230 -16.82 17.36 -2.16
N ARG A 231 -16.09 16.46 -1.50
CA ARG A 231 -15.94 15.05 -1.88
C ARG A 231 -16.62 14.09 -0.91
N ASN A 232 -17.29 14.60 0.14
CA ASN A 232 -17.84 13.81 1.22
C ASN A 232 -16.79 12.86 1.86
N ILE A 233 -15.57 13.36 2.07
CA ILE A 233 -14.46 12.63 2.70
C ILE A 233 -14.19 13.21 4.09
N GLN A 234 -13.82 12.35 5.05
CA GLN A 234 -13.51 12.80 6.43
C GLN A 234 -12.04 13.18 6.60
N MET A 235 -11.14 12.36 6.06
CA MET A 235 -9.71 12.54 6.30
C MET A 235 -8.89 12.35 5.03
N ILE A 236 -7.71 12.96 5.02
CA ILE A 236 -6.68 12.78 4.01
C ILE A 236 -5.36 12.53 4.69
N GLN A 237 -4.62 11.54 4.20
CA GLN A 237 -3.22 11.32 4.52
C GLN A 237 -2.37 11.66 3.31
N PHE A 238 -1.23 12.32 3.56
CA PHE A 238 -0.30 12.70 2.52
C PHE A 238 1.06 13.06 3.11
N ILE A 239 2.07 13.13 2.24
CA ILE A 239 3.37 13.68 2.58
C ILE A 239 3.48 15.07 2.00
N THR A 240 3.87 16.06 2.81
CA THR A 240 4.18 17.40 2.29
C THR A 240 5.50 17.90 2.82
N THR A 241 6.20 18.66 1.99
CA THR A 241 7.36 19.44 2.41
C THR A 241 6.84 20.68 3.14
N VAL A 242 7.35 20.93 4.34
CA VAL A 242 6.95 22.06 5.20
C VAL A 242 8.20 22.87 5.56
N PRO A 243 8.18 24.20 5.49
CA PRO A 243 9.29 25.02 5.93
C PRO A 243 9.24 25.16 7.46
N TYR A 244 10.40 25.16 8.11
CA TYR A 244 10.53 25.38 9.56
C TYR A 244 11.06 26.78 9.88
#